data_AF-A0A0R1TL42-F1
#
_entry.id   AF-A0A0R1TL42-F1
#
_cell.length_a   1.000
_cell.length_b   1.000
_cell.length_c   1.000
_cell.angle_alpha   90.00
_cell.angle_beta   90.00
_cell.angle_gamma   90.00
#
_symmetry.space_group_name_H-M   'P 1'
#
loop_
_entity.id
_entity.type
_entity.pdbx_description
1 polymer ?
#
loop_
_entity_poly.entity_id
_entity_poly.type
_entity_poly.pdbx_seq_one_letter_code
_entity_poly.pdbx_strand_id
1 'polypeptide(L)'
;MEIEKFNAIAAKPEEIYQLGNIISSEESYFYVIQLYNGNYALLNLETNSVVNSSYVEKSEFKTSKELAKAYYTPCDHVIKAKLMIEENFKEVK
;
A
#
# COMPACT_ATOMS: atom_id res chain seq x y z
N MET A 1 11.67 11.37 -8.67
CA MET A 1 10.53 11.06 -7.79
C MET A 1 10.94 11.38 -6.37
N GLU A 2 10.52 12.53 -5.83
CA GLU A 2 10.75 12.85 -4.42
C GLU A 2 9.69 12.12 -3.59
N ILE A 3 10.14 11.11 -2.84
CA ILE A 3 9.30 10.43 -1.85
C ILE A 3 9.43 11.25 -0.56
N GLU A 4 8.48 12.15 -0.31
CA GLU A 4 8.33 12.75 1.03
C GLU A 4 7.90 11.63 2.00
N LYS A 5 8.86 11.07 2.75
CA LYS A 5 8.57 10.17 3.87
C LYS A 5 8.02 11.01 5.03
N PHE A 6 6.71 11.22 5.07
CA PHE A 6 6.10 11.78 6.28
C PHE A 6 6.14 10.72 7.37
N ASN A 7 6.70 11.07 8.53
CA ASN A 7 6.58 10.27 9.74
C ASN A 7 5.10 10.16 10.12
N ALA A 8 4.48 9.03 9.79
CA ALA A 8 3.13 8.67 10.23
C ALA A 8 3.08 8.33 11.74
N ILE A 9 3.95 8.92 12.56
CA ILE A 9 4.14 8.61 14.01
C ILE A 9 2.89 8.99 14.85
N ALA A 10 1.82 9.53 14.25
CA ALA A 10 0.55 9.82 14.92
C ALA A 10 -0.69 9.22 14.23
N ALA A 11 -0.55 8.47 13.14
CA ALA A 11 -1.69 7.91 12.41
C ALA A 11 -2.13 6.58 13.02
N LYS A 12 -3.44 6.36 13.11
CA LYS A 12 -3.98 5.05 13.50
C LYS A 12 -3.69 4.03 12.38
N PRO A 13 -3.53 2.73 12.69
CA PRO A 13 -3.35 1.69 11.66
C PRO A 13 -4.41 1.76 10.56
N GLU A 14 -5.66 2.08 10.89
CA GLU A 14 -6.76 2.19 9.93
C GLU A 14 -6.67 3.40 8.98
N GLU A 15 -5.85 4.40 9.32
CA GLU A 15 -5.55 5.56 8.46
C GLU A 15 -4.40 5.26 7.50
N ILE A 16 -3.51 4.34 7.88
CA ILE A 16 -2.40 3.86 7.05
C ILE A 16 -2.90 2.87 6.00
N TYR A 17 -3.71 1.90 6.42
CA TYR A 17 -4.18 0.78 5.59
C TYR A 17 -5.47 1.10 4.79
N GLN A 18 -5.59 2.32 4.26
CA GLN A 18 -6.74 2.70 3.42
C GLN A 18 -6.52 2.33 1.95
N LEU A 19 -7.62 2.06 1.24
CA LEU A 19 -7.59 1.74 -0.18
C LEU A 19 -6.87 2.82 -0.98
N GLY A 20 -5.92 2.42 -1.83
CA GLY A 20 -5.11 3.31 -2.67
C GLY A 20 -3.89 3.89 -1.97
N ASN A 21 -3.75 3.76 -0.65
CA ASN A 21 -2.53 4.17 0.03
C ASN A 21 -1.36 3.27 -0.40
N ILE A 22 -0.20 3.90 -0.55
CA ILE A 22 1.08 3.21 -0.68
C ILE A 22 1.76 3.27 0.68
N ILE A 23 2.29 2.15 1.15
CA ILE A 23 3.00 2.05 2.42
C ILE A 23 4.43 1.55 2.19
N SER A 24 5.39 2.13 2.92
CA SER A 24 6.73 1.59 3.09
C SER A 24 6.75 0.78 4.38
N SER A 25 7.26 -0.46 4.33
CA SER A 25 7.54 -1.24 5.55
C SER A 25 8.99 -1.06 6.03
N GLU A 26 9.29 -1.61 7.20
CA GLU A 26 10.63 -1.62 7.82
C GLU A 26 11.72 -2.19 6.92
N GLU A 27 11.41 -3.24 6.16
CA GLU A 27 12.33 -3.91 5.24
C GLU A 27 12.50 -3.17 3.90
N SER A 28 12.04 -1.92 3.82
CA SER A 28 12.05 -1.08 2.61
C SER A 28 11.19 -1.59 1.45
N TYR A 29 10.28 -2.54 1.70
CA TYR A 29 9.28 -2.94 0.71
C TYR A 29 8.19 -1.89 0.59
N PHE A 30 7.68 -1.75 -0.64
CA PHE A 30 6.56 -0.87 -0.95
C PHE A 30 5.32 -1.70 -1.26
N TYR A 31 4.23 -1.39 -0.58
CA TYR A 31 2.94 -2.05 -0.80
C TYR A 31 1.87 -1.03 -1.16
N VAL A 32 0.92 -1.41 -2.00
CA VAL A 32 -0.33 -0.65 -2.20
C VAL A 32 -1.49 -1.44 -1.61
N ILE A 33 -2.37 -0.76 -0.89
CA ILE A 33 -3.61 -1.35 -0.39
C ILE A 33 -4.63 -1.30 -1.54
N GLN A 34 -5.11 -2.46 -1.98
CA GLN A 34 -6.09 -2.57 -3.07
C GLN A 34 -7.20 -3.57 -2.74
N LEU A 35 -8.19 -3.68 -3.62
CA LEU A 35 -9.15 -4.77 -3.60
C LEU A 35 -8.67 -5.89 -4.53
N TYR A 36 -8.62 -7.12 -4.01
CA TYR A 36 -8.37 -8.33 -4.78
C TYR A 36 -9.52 -9.31 -4.54
N ASN A 37 -10.23 -9.69 -5.61
CA ASN A 37 -11.46 -10.50 -5.54
C ASN A 37 -12.51 -9.94 -4.54
N GLY A 38 -12.63 -8.61 -4.46
CA GLY A 38 -13.57 -7.92 -3.57
C GLY A 38 -13.11 -7.79 -2.11
N ASN A 39 -11.89 -8.23 -1.76
CA ASN A 39 -11.34 -8.14 -0.41
C ASN A 39 -10.13 -7.21 -0.36
N TYR A 40 -9.90 -6.57 0.79
CA TYR A 40 -8.71 -5.77 1.04
C TYR A 40 -7.45 -6.65 1.01
N ALA A 41 -6.42 -6.16 0.31
CA ALA A 41 -5.18 -6.88 0.15
C ALA A 41 -3.99 -5.91 0.05
N LEU A 42 -2.81 -6.41 0.42
CA LEU A 42 -1.53 -5.74 0.14
C LEU A 42 -0.96 -6.28 -1.16
N LEU A 43 -0.71 -5.41 -2.13
CA LEU A 43 0.06 -5.73 -3.32
C LEU A 43 1.50 -5.25 -3.13
N ASN A 44 2.47 -6.15 -3.20
CA ASN A 44 3.88 -5.78 -3.24
C ASN A 44 4.17 -5.15 -4.60
N LEU A 45 4.65 -3.90 -4.59
CA LEU A 45 4.92 -3.14 -5.81
C LEU A 45 6.21 -3.57 -6.53
N GLU A 46 7.13 -4.24 -5.85
CA GLU A 46 8.36 -4.76 -6.45
C GLU A 46 8.11 -6.07 -7.21
N THR A 47 7.35 -6.98 -6.60
CA THR A 47 7.08 -8.31 -7.17
C THR A 47 5.77 -8.37 -7.96
N ASN A 48 4.94 -7.31 -7.89
CA ASN A 48 3.58 -7.26 -8.43
C ASN A 48 2.70 -8.44 -7.97
N SER A 49 2.97 -8.95 -6.76
CA SER A 49 2.25 -10.09 -6.19
C SER A 49 1.44 -9.65 -4.99
N VAL A 50 0.23 -10.16 -4.87
CA VAL A 50 -0.55 -10.01 -3.63
C VAL A 50 0.19 -10.74 -2.53
N VAL A 51 0.46 -10.04 -1.42
CA VAL A 51 1.03 -10.64 -0.21
C VAL A 51 -0.03 -11.53 0.40
N ASN A 52 -0.03 -12.78 -0.02
CA ASN A 52 -0.76 -13.84 0.62
C ASN A 52 0.24 -14.46 1.59
N SER A 53 0.23 -14.01 2.85
CA SER A 53 1.10 -14.60 3.85
C SER A 53 0.75 -16.08 3.93
N SER A 54 1.73 -16.93 3.68
CA SER A 54 1.64 -18.40 3.70
C SER A 54 1.23 -18.98 5.08
N TYR A 55 0.79 -18.13 5.99
CA TYR A 55 0.38 -18.40 7.36
C TYR A 55 -1.10 -18.13 7.62
N VAL A 56 -1.84 -17.59 6.65
CA VAL A 56 -3.25 -17.28 6.86
C VAL A 56 -4.05 -17.61 5.60
N GLU A 57 -4.88 -18.65 5.67
CA GLU A 57 -6.03 -18.89 4.77
C GLU A 57 -7.09 -17.76 4.91
N LYS A 58 -6.69 -16.48 4.88
CA LYS A 58 -7.60 -15.32 4.99
C LYS A 58 -7.27 -14.30 3.92
N SER A 59 -7.31 -14.75 2.67
CA SER A 59 -7.47 -13.87 1.49
C SER A 59 -8.85 -13.17 1.44
N GLU A 60 -9.42 -12.81 2.61
CA GLU A 60 -10.78 -12.31 2.78
C GLU A 60 -10.89 -11.13 3.76
N PHE A 61 -9.86 -10.30 3.92
CA PHE A 61 -10.03 -9.09 4.73
C PHE A 61 -11.16 -8.24 4.14
N LYS A 62 -12.32 -8.20 4.78
CA LYS A 62 -13.50 -7.48 4.28
C LYS A 62 -13.38 -5.99 4.52
N THR A 63 -12.50 -5.60 5.44
CA THR A 63 -12.27 -4.20 5.81
C THR A 63 -10.78 -3.88 5.91
N SER A 64 -10.44 -2.61 5.71
CA SER A 64 -9.10 -2.07 5.97
C SER A 64 -8.64 -2.33 7.40
N LYS A 65 -9.56 -2.34 8.37
CA LYS A 65 -9.26 -2.59 9.78
C LYS A 65 -8.75 -4.01 10.03
N GLU A 66 -9.35 -5.00 9.37
CA GLU A 66 -8.90 -6.39 9.49
C GLU A 66 -7.52 -6.57 8.85
N LEU A 67 -7.28 -5.93 7.71
CA LEU A 67 -5.98 -5.91 7.04
C LEU A 67 -4.92 -5.25 7.92
N ALA A 68 -5.21 -4.06 8.48
CA ALA A 68 -4.33 -3.34 9.39
C ALA A 68 -3.97 -4.19 10.61
N LYS A 69 -4.95 -4.87 11.23
CA LYS A 69 -4.70 -5.73 12.38
C LYS A 69 -3.76 -6.90 12.07
N ALA A 70 -3.74 -7.38 10.83
CA ALA A 70 -2.92 -8.51 10.41
C ALA A 70 -1.48 -8.12 10.06
N TYR A 71 -1.28 -6.95 9.46
CA TYR A 71 0.00 -6.58 8.86
C TYR A 71 0.69 -5.35 9.48
N TYR A 72 -0.04 -4.53 10.24
CA TYR A 72 0.51 -3.28 10.78
C TYR A 72 1.76 -3.51 11.61
N THR A 73 2.81 -2.77 11.26
CA THR A 73 4.01 -2.62 12.08
C THR A 73 4.18 -1.16 12.51
N PRO A 74 4.77 -0.87 13.68
CA PRO A 74 5.08 0.50 14.11
C PRO A 74 6.00 1.27 13.15
N CYS A 75 6.68 0.56 12.25
CA CYS A 75 7.59 1.11 11.25
C CYS A 75 6.91 1.30 9.88
N ASP A 76 5.59 1.11 9.78
CA ASP A 76 4.86 1.36 8.53
C ASP A 76 4.65 2.86 8.31
N HIS A 77 4.92 3.33 7.09
CA HIS A 77 4.73 4.74 6.71
C HIS A 77 3.91 4.86 5.43
N VAL A 78 2.91 5.74 5.41
CA VAL A 78 2.21 6.11 4.16
C VAL A 78 3.09 6.98 3.31
N ILE A 79 3.26 6.59 2.06
CA ILE A 79 3.93 7.37 1.03
C ILE A 79 2.90 8.22 0.29
N LYS A 80 3.08 9.53 0.35
CA LYS A 80 2.37 10.46 -0.53
C LYS A 80 3.25 10.75 -1.74
N ALA A 81 3.12 9.92 -2.77
CA ALA A 81 3.79 10.19 -4.03
C ALA A 81 3.02 11.31 -4.77
N LYS A 82 3.67 12.44 -5.04
CA LYS A 82 3.17 13.41 -6.02
C LYS A 82 3.46 12.84 -7.40
N LEU A 83 2.41 12.42 -8.11
CA LEU A 83 2.52 11.95 -9.48
C LEU A 83 2.71 13.18 -10.38
N MET A 84 3.95 13.49 -10.75
CA MET A 84 4.21 14.46 -11.82
C MET A 84 3.99 13.74 -13.14
N ILE A 85 2.85 14.00 -13.77
CA ILE A 85 2.60 13.59 -15.15
C ILE A 85 3.38 14.58 -16.03
N GLU A 86 4.53 14.15 -16.56
CA GLU A 86 5.16 14.86 -17.68
C GLU A 86 4.39 14.51 -18.95
N GLU A 87 3.52 15.41 -19.39
CA GLU A 87 2.76 15.29 -20.64
C GLU A 87 3.69 15.40 -21.86
N ASN A 88 4.39 14.33 -22.20
CA ASN A 88 5.04 14.18 -23.51
C ASN A 88 4.12 13.38 -24.45
N PHE A 89 2.91 13.88 -24.71
CA PHE A 89 2.08 13.34 -25.78
C PHE A 89 2.68 13.78 -27.13
N LYS A 90 3.41 12.87 -27.80
CA LYS A 90 3.62 13.00 -29.24
C LYS A 90 2.39 12.48 -29.94
N GLU A 91 1.65 13.39 -30.56
CA GLU A 91 0.62 13.08 -31.54
C GLU A 91 1.26 12.26 -32.68
N VAL A 92 0.85 11.00 -32.82
CA VAL A 92 1.26 10.16 -33.95
C VAL A 92 0.31 10.49 -35.09
N LYS A 93 0.82 11.18 -36.12
CA LYS A 93 0.11 11.42 -37.39
C LYS A 93 0.08 10.18 -38.25
#